data_AF-A0A485B3E1-F1
#
_entry.id   AF-A0A485B3E1-F1
#
_cell.length_a   1.000
_cell.length_b   1.000
_cell.length_c   1.000
_cell.angle_alpha   90.00
_cell.angle_beta   90.00
_cell.angle_gamma   90.00
#
_symmetry.space_group_name_H-M   'P 1'
#
loop_
_entity.id
_entity.type
_entity.pdbx_description
1 polymer ?
#
loop_
_entity_poly.entity_id
_entity_poly.type
_entity_poly.pdbx_seq_one_letter_code
_entity_poly.pdbx_strand_id
1 'polypeptide(L)'
;MREQGGRYVFLIKAATGEVWWPEEADHIAFIRGRISFDLPVWYRPEEGQPSESSAGFSAAIAVFDKSWRGERFSYISRGELEEKGRASMALATFAAGRVQPPAVQPVQKEEQAAVPHVLPGTEITHLAHLR
;
A
#
# COMPACT_ATOMS: atom_id res chain seq x y z
N MET A 1 -11.07 11.97 1.28
CA MET A 1 -10.52 11.31 0.06
C MET A 1 -11.52 10.37 -0.61
N ARG A 2 -12.19 9.44 0.10
CA ARG A 2 -13.28 8.63 -0.49
C ARG A 2 -14.42 9.46 -1.11
N GLU A 3 -14.83 10.54 -0.42
CA GLU A 3 -15.83 11.50 -0.94
C GLU A 3 -15.41 12.18 -2.25
N GLN A 4 -14.11 12.26 -2.52
CA GLN A 4 -13.55 12.86 -3.73
C GLN A 4 -13.32 11.82 -4.84
N GLY A 5 -13.90 10.62 -4.70
CA GLY A 5 -13.77 9.52 -5.66
C GLY A 5 -12.60 8.58 -5.42
N GLY A 6 -11.88 8.69 -4.30
CA GLY A 6 -10.81 7.76 -3.93
C GLY A 6 -11.33 6.34 -3.71
N ARG A 7 -10.68 5.36 -4.35
CA ARG A 7 -10.98 3.92 -4.24
C ARG A 7 -9.82 3.19 -3.59
N TYR A 8 -10.13 2.31 -2.65
CA TYR A 8 -9.12 1.59 -1.86
C TYR A 8 -9.47 0.12 -1.76
N VAL A 9 -8.45 -0.73 -1.76
CA VAL A 9 -8.57 -2.17 -1.59
C VAL A 9 -7.54 -2.62 -0.56
N PHE A 10 -7.99 -3.39 0.43
CA PHE A 10 -7.14 -3.93 1.48
C PHE A 10 -7.30 -5.44 1.55
N LEU A 11 -6.18 -6.16 1.62
CA LEU A 11 -6.18 -7.56 2.05
C LEU A 11 -6.02 -7.59 3.57
N ILE A 12 -7.03 -8.09 4.27
CA ILE A 12 -7.06 -8.16 5.73
C ILE A 12 -6.93 -9.62 6.15
N LYS A 13 -5.93 -9.90 6.98
CA LYS A 13 -5.76 -11.18 7.67
C LYS A 13 -5.98 -10.94 9.16
N ALA A 14 -7.02 -11.54 9.74
CA ALA A 14 -7.41 -11.29 11.12
C ALA A 14 -7.40 -12.59 11.94
N ALA A 15 -6.79 -12.53 13.13
CA ALA A 15 -6.49 -13.70 13.95
C ALA A 15 -7.69 -14.27 14.74
N THR A 16 -8.78 -13.51 14.85
CA THR A 16 -9.90 -13.83 15.75
C THR A 16 -11.23 -13.44 15.13
N GLY A 17 -12.08 -14.45 14.84
CA GLY A 17 -13.53 -14.31 14.66
C GLY A 17 -14.04 -13.58 13.41
N GLU A 18 -15.18 -14.04 12.88
CA GLU A 18 -15.84 -13.53 11.66
C GLU A 18 -16.46 -12.12 11.83
N VAL A 19 -16.31 -11.49 13.00
CA VAL A 19 -17.10 -10.34 13.46
C VAL A 19 -16.37 -8.99 13.35
N TRP A 20 -15.14 -8.94 12.80
CA TRP A 20 -14.29 -7.74 12.86
C TRP A 20 -13.87 -7.16 11.51
N TRP A 21 -14.72 -7.32 10.49
CA TRP A 21 -14.46 -6.71 9.18
C TRP A 21 -15.02 -5.28 9.11
N PRO A 22 -14.37 -4.35 8.39
CA PRO A 22 -14.84 -2.97 8.32
C PRO A 22 -16.28 -2.87 7.83
N GLU A 23 -17.17 -2.39 8.70
CA GLU A 23 -18.61 -2.25 8.42
C GLU A 23 -18.86 -1.22 7.31
N GLU A 24 -17.96 -0.25 7.19
CA GLU A 24 -17.98 0.84 6.22
C GLU A 24 -17.30 0.53 4.88
N ALA A 25 -16.81 -0.70 4.70
CA ALA A 25 -16.40 -1.20 3.38
C ALA A 25 -17.63 -1.32 2.46
N ASP A 26 -17.47 -0.98 1.18
CA ASP A 26 -18.54 -1.09 0.19
C ASP A 26 -18.71 -2.54 -0.30
N HIS A 27 -17.64 -3.33 -0.22
CA HIS A 27 -17.64 -4.78 -0.48
C HIS A 27 -16.61 -5.51 0.40
N ILE A 28 -16.98 -6.70 0.87
CA ILE A 28 -16.05 -7.63 1.51
C ILE A 28 -16.12 -8.99 0.80
N ALA A 29 -14.99 -9.46 0.30
CA ALA A 29 -14.86 -10.81 -0.26
C ALA A 29 -14.07 -11.70 0.72
N PHE A 30 -14.74 -12.71 1.29
CA PHE A 30 -14.10 -13.69 2.15
C PHE A 30 -13.28 -14.69 1.33
N ILE A 31 -12.03 -14.91 1.71
CA ILE A 31 -11.14 -15.82 1.00
C ILE A 31 -11.25 -17.21 1.61
N ARG A 32 -11.74 -18.17 0.82
CA ARG A 32 -11.79 -19.58 1.19
C ARG A 32 -10.42 -20.23 0.98
N GLY A 33 -9.96 -20.96 1.99
CA GLY A 33 -8.65 -21.59 2.01
C GLY A 33 -7.66 -20.87 2.92
N ARG A 34 -6.53 -21.52 3.22
CA ARG A 34 -5.49 -20.95 4.08
C ARG A 34 -4.55 -20.08 3.26
N ILE A 35 -4.36 -18.85 3.72
CA ILE A 35 -3.29 -17.97 3.25
C ILE A 35 -2.18 -18.04 4.30
N SER A 36 -1.10 -18.73 3.96
CA SER A 36 0.14 -18.76 4.76
C SER A 36 1.04 -17.61 4.33
N PHE A 37 1.96 -17.22 5.20
CA PHE A 37 3.10 -16.40 4.83
C PHE A 37 4.35 -17.25 4.83
N ASP A 38 5.28 -16.90 3.94
CA ASP A 38 6.64 -17.44 4.03
C ASP A 38 7.22 -17.06 5.39
N LEU A 39 7.87 -18.04 6.01
CA LEU A 39 8.58 -17.78 7.25
C LEU A 39 9.76 -16.84 6.97
N PRO A 40 10.00 -15.86 7.85
CA PRO A 40 11.15 -15.00 7.69
C PRO A 40 12.44 -15.81 7.82
N VAL A 41 13.50 -15.39 7.13
CA VAL A 41 14.79 -16.09 7.08
C VAL A 41 15.44 -16.36 8.45
N TRP A 42 15.07 -15.60 9.46
CA TRP A 42 15.57 -15.74 10.82
C TRP A 42 14.74 -16.71 11.68
N TYR A 43 13.58 -17.17 11.20
CA TYR A 43 12.79 -18.18 11.88
C TYR A 43 13.46 -19.55 11.73
N ARG A 44 13.82 -20.16 12.86
CA ARG A 44 14.45 -21.48 12.91
C ARG A 44 13.48 -22.44 13.60
N PRO A 45 12.68 -23.21 12.84
CA PRO A 45 11.80 -24.22 13.43
C PRO A 45 12.63 -25.30 14.11
N GLU A 46 12.11 -25.88 15.19
CA GLU A 46 12.63 -27.14 15.72
C GLU A 46 12.35 -28.28 14.72
N GLU A 47 13.11 -29.36 14.83
CA GLU A 47 12.91 -30.54 13.98
C GLU A 47 11.48 -31.08 14.14
N GLY A 48 10.75 -31.18 13.01
CA GLY A 48 9.36 -31.59 12.98
C GLY A 48 8.32 -30.47 13.03
N GLN A 49 8.71 -29.21 13.23
CA GLN A 49 7.78 -28.07 13.09
C GLN A 49 7.56 -27.68 11.62
N PRO A 50 6.36 -27.17 11.25
CA PRO A 50 6.07 -26.77 9.88
C PRO A 50 7.00 -25.67 9.34
N SER A 51 7.42 -25.81 8.09
CA SER A 51 8.16 -24.78 7.34
C SER A 51 7.27 -23.64 6.80
N GLU A 52 6.00 -23.61 7.18
CA GLU A 52 5.06 -22.54 6.86
C GLU A 52 4.28 -22.16 8.13
N SER A 53 4.17 -20.86 8.41
CA SER A 53 3.28 -20.40 9.49
C SER A 53 1.84 -20.39 9.00
N SER A 54 1.13 -21.47 9.30
CA SER A 54 -0.32 -21.59 9.12
C SER A 54 -1.01 -21.38 10.46
N ALA A 55 -1.15 -20.13 10.89
CA ALA A 55 -1.93 -19.83 12.09
C ALA A 55 -3.47 -19.98 11.90
N GLY A 56 -3.93 -20.57 10.78
CA GLY A 56 -5.32 -20.98 10.59
C GLY A 56 -6.35 -19.84 10.49
N PHE A 57 -5.89 -18.59 10.44
CA PHE A 57 -6.76 -17.43 10.47
C PHE A 57 -7.60 -17.26 9.18
N SER A 58 -8.72 -16.54 9.27
CA SER A 58 -9.49 -16.11 8.10
C SER A 58 -8.82 -14.93 7.39
N ALA A 59 -9.16 -14.71 6.12
CA ALA A 59 -8.71 -13.54 5.35
C ALA A 59 -9.85 -13.03 4.47
N ALA A 60 -9.88 -11.72 4.23
CA ALA A 60 -10.85 -11.11 3.34
C ALA A 60 -10.24 -9.92 2.60
N ILE A 61 -10.86 -9.57 1.46
CA ILE A 61 -10.56 -8.36 0.71
C ILE A 61 -11.64 -7.34 1.05
N ALA A 62 -11.25 -6.22 1.62
CA ALA A 62 -12.14 -5.09 1.89
C ALA A 62 -11.96 -4.02 0.80
N VAL A 63 -13.04 -3.69 0.12
CA VAL A 63 -13.09 -2.68 -0.94
C VAL A 63 -13.86 -1.47 -0.44
N PHE A 64 -13.25 -0.31 -0.61
CA PHE A 64 -13.83 0.99 -0.29
C PHE A 64 -13.93 1.79 -1.59
N ASP A 65 -15.05 1.65 -2.26
CA ASP A 65 -15.43 2.34 -3.49
C ASP A 65 -16.92 2.72 -3.42
N LYS A 66 -17.21 4.02 -3.24
CA LYS A 66 -18.60 4.53 -3.19
C LYS A 66 -19.39 4.30 -4.48
N SER A 67 -18.70 4.03 -5.58
CA SER A 67 -19.33 3.68 -6.85
C SER A 67 -19.61 2.19 -7.01
N TRP A 68 -19.29 1.36 -6.01
CA TRP A 68 -19.61 -0.07 -6.02
C TRP A 68 -21.13 -0.27 -6.19
N ARG A 69 -21.50 -1.23 -7.04
CA ARG A 69 -22.89 -1.61 -7.34
C ARG A 69 -23.15 -3.10 -7.19
N GLY A 70 -22.13 -3.86 -6.80
CA GLY A 70 -22.24 -5.29 -6.58
C GLY A 70 -22.80 -5.62 -5.19
N GLU A 71 -22.77 -6.90 -4.85
CA GLU A 71 -23.10 -7.40 -3.52
C GLU A 71 -22.19 -6.82 -2.42
N ARG A 72 -22.70 -6.76 -1.19
CA ARG A 72 -21.93 -6.30 -0.02
C ARG A 72 -20.93 -7.34 0.48
N PHE A 73 -21.26 -8.62 0.32
CA PHE A 73 -20.46 -9.76 0.77
C PHE A 73 -20.38 -10.82 -0.31
N SER A 74 -19.19 -11.34 -0.56
CA SER A 74 -18.95 -12.46 -1.47
C SER A 74 -17.91 -13.42 -0.91
N TYR A 75 -17.64 -14.49 -1.65
CA TYR A 75 -16.58 -15.42 -1.34
C TYR A 75 -15.76 -15.71 -2.59
N ILE A 76 -14.45 -15.82 -2.42
CA ILE A 76 -13.52 -16.24 -3.48
C ILE A 76 -12.60 -17.33 -2.93
N SER A 77 -12.26 -18.34 -3.74
CA SER A 77 -11.26 -19.32 -3.31
C SER A 77 -9.85 -18.75 -3.43
N ARG A 78 -8.91 -19.21 -2.59
CA ARG A 78 -7.50 -18.83 -2.71
C ARG A 78 -6.96 -19.09 -4.12
N GLY A 79 -7.24 -20.26 -4.69
CA GLY A 79 -6.75 -20.63 -6.02
C GLY A 79 -7.28 -19.70 -7.12
N GLU A 80 -8.57 -19.38 -7.08
CA GLU A 80 -9.18 -18.42 -8.01
C GLU A 80 -8.58 -17.02 -7.84
N LEU A 81 -8.36 -16.57 -6.60
CA LEU A 81 -7.73 -15.28 -6.32
C LEU A 81 -6.31 -15.21 -6.90
N GLU A 82 -5.51 -16.26 -6.70
CA GLU A 82 -4.15 -16.35 -7.25
C GLU A 82 -4.14 -16.36 -8.78
N GLU A 83 -5.08 -17.07 -9.41
CA GLU A 83 -5.22 -17.10 -10.87
C GLU A 83 -5.55 -15.72 -11.45
N LYS A 84 -6.55 -15.04 -10.88
CA LYS A 84 -6.89 -13.66 -11.28
C LYS A 84 -5.70 -12.73 -11.06
N GLY A 85 -5.01 -12.85 -9.93
CA GLY A 85 -3.81 -12.07 -9.62
C GLY A 85 -2.70 -12.25 -10.66
N ARG A 86 -2.39 -13.51 -11.04
CA ARG A 86 -1.40 -13.80 -12.09
C ARG A 86 -1.81 -13.18 -13.43
N ALA A 87 -3.09 -13.28 -13.82
CA ALA A 87 -3.58 -12.68 -15.05
C ALA A 87 -3.46 -11.14 -15.03
N SER A 88 -3.85 -10.48 -13.93
CA SER A 88 -3.71 -9.04 -13.76
C SER A 88 -2.25 -8.58 -13.82
N MET A 89 -1.34 -9.29 -13.16
CA MET A 89 0.10 -8.96 -13.18
C MET A 89 0.71 -9.16 -14.56
N ALA A 90 0.31 -10.20 -15.30
CA ALA A 90 0.75 -10.41 -16.68
C ALA A 90 0.33 -9.24 -17.58
N LEU A 91 -0.92 -8.78 -17.45
CA LEU A 91 -1.42 -7.63 -18.20
C LEU A 91 -0.69 -6.33 -17.82
N ALA A 92 -0.47 -6.08 -16.52
CA ALA A 92 0.26 -4.92 -16.05
C ALA A 92 1.70 -4.89 -16.59
N THR A 93 2.41 -6.03 -16.52
CA THR A 93 3.78 -6.16 -17.04
C THR A 93 3.83 -5.93 -18.54
N PHE A 94 2.86 -6.49 -19.27
CA PHE A 94 2.74 -6.30 -20.70
C PHE A 94 2.46 -4.85 -21.10
N ALA A 95 1.56 -4.17 -20.38
CA ALA A 95 1.29 -2.75 -20.59
C ALA A 95 2.52 -1.89 -20.29
N ALA A 96 3.22 -2.15 -19.18
CA ALA A 96 4.44 -1.44 -18.80
C ALA A 96 5.55 -1.60 -19.85
N GLY A 97 5.75 -2.80 -20.41
CA GLY A 97 6.72 -3.05 -21.48
C GLY A 97 6.40 -2.37 -22.82
N ARG A 98 5.17 -1.88 -23.00
CA ARG A 98 4.74 -1.12 -24.18
C ARG A 98 4.81 0.38 -24.02
N VAL A 99 4.99 0.87 -22.80
CA VAL A 99 5.22 2.30 -22.55
C VAL A 99 6.67 2.58 -22.94
N GLN A 100 6.86 3.11 -24.16
CA GLN A 100 8.14 3.62 -24.60
C GLN A 100 8.51 4.79 -23.68
N PRO A 101 9.71 4.82 -23.05
CA PRO A 101 10.12 5.96 -22.25
C PRO A 101 10.04 7.22 -23.11
N PRO A 102 9.50 8.34 -22.60
CA PRO A 102 9.58 9.60 -23.34
C PRO A 102 11.04 9.86 -23.68
N ALA A 103 11.31 10.21 -24.94
CA ALA A 103 12.64 10.57 -25.39
C ALA A 103 13.20 11.65 -24.46
N VAL A 104 14.29 11.35 -23.75
CA VAL A 104 14.98 12.31 -22.90
C VAL A 104 15.52 13.39 -23.83
N GLN A 105 14.82 14.51 -23.93
CA GLN A 105 15.38 15.70 -24.56
C GLN A 105 16.49 16.21 -23.62
N PRO A 106 17.70 16.46 -24.11
CA PRO A 106 18.76 17.01 -23.28
C PRO A 106 18.32 18.38 -22.75
N VAL A 107 18.20 18.48 -21.43
CA VAL A 107 17.92 19.73 -20.73
C VAL A 107 19.09 20.67 -21.00
N GLN A 108 18.81 21.77 -21.73
CA GLN A 108 19.78 22.85 -21.88
C GLN A 108 20.00 23.46 -20.50
N LYS A 109 21.24 23.37 -20.02
CA LYS A 109 21.66 23.91 -18.73
C LYS A 109 21.73 25.44 -18.86
N GLU A 110 20.63 26.13 -18.58
CA GLU A 110 20.67 27.58 -18.36
C GLU A 110 21.42 27.85 -17.06
N GLU A 111 22.62 28.41 -17.20
CA GLU A 111 23.48 28.83 -16.12
C GLU A 111 22.87 30.05 -15.42
N GLN A 112 22.08 29.79 -14.37
CA GLN A 112 21.59 30.84 -13.48
C GLN A 112 22.75 31.43 -12.68
N ALA A 113 23.13 32.67 -13.03
CA ALA A 113 24.09 33.47 -12.31
C ALA A 113 23.66 33.67 -10.85
N ALA A 114 24.58 33.39 -9.92
CA ALA A 114 24.37 33.50 -8.49
C ALA A 114 24.13 34.97 -8.08
N VAL A 115 22.95 35.26 -7.52
CA VAL A 115 22.68 36.51 -6.82
C VAL A 115 23.07 36.29 -5.35
N PRO A 116 24.01 37.07 -4.77
CA PRO A 116 24.41 36.87 -3.38
C PRO A 116 23.26 37.27 -2.44
N HIS A 117 22.85 36.32 -1.59
CA HIS A 117 21.87 36.53 -0.53
C HIS A 117 22.56 37.24 0.65
N VAL A 118 22.20 38.49 0.91
CA VAL A 118 22.65 39.25 2.08
C VAL A 118 21.63 39.06 3.21
N LEU A 119 22.05 38.47 4.33
CA LEU A 119 21.24 38.31 5.53
C LEU A 119 21.14 39.64 6.29
N PRO A 120 19.95 40.10 6.72
CA PRO A 120 19.82 41.32 7.52
C PRO A 120 20.39 41.10 8.93
N GLY A 121 21.29 41.99 9.33
CA GLY A 121 21.94 41.97 10.64
C GLY A 121 20.93 42.10 11.78
N THR A 122 21.02 41.20 12.75
CA THR A 122 20.29 41.32 14.02
C THR A 122 21.14 42.19 14.95
N GLU A 123 20.70 43.43 15.17
CA GLU A 123 21.25 44.28 16.22
C GLU A 123 20.92 43.66 17.59
N ILE A 124 21.94 43.24 18.33
CA ILE A 124 21.81 42.90 19.74
C ILE A 124 21.96 44.20 20.53
N THR A 125 20.84 44.83 20.87
CA THR A 125 20.82 45.96 21.79
C THR A 125 21.03 45.46 23.21
N HIS A 126 22.24 45.65 23.72
CA HIS A 126 22.54 45.54 25.15
C HIS A 126 21.89 46.75 25.86
N LEU A 127 20.78 46.53 26.56
CA LEU A 127 20.25 47.52 27.51
C LEU A 127 20.48 47.01 28.94
N ALA A 128 21.61 47.40 29.51
CA ALA A 128 21.83 47.37 30.94
C ALA A 128 21.10 48.57 31.57
N HIS A 129 20.24 48.35 32.58
CA HIS A 129 20.13 49.27 33.73
C HIS A 129 19.28 48.73 34.90
N LEU A 130 19.92 48.77 36.09
CA LEU A 130 19.44 48.94 37.48
C LEU A 130 18.27 48.06 37.97
N ARG A 131 18.41 47.33 39.08
CA ARG A 131 18.85 47.75 40.43
C ARG A 131 19.54 46.62 41.19
#